data_AF-A0A956WKA9-F1
#
_entry.id   AF-A0A956WKA9-F1
#
_cell.length_a   1.000
_cell.length_b   1.000
_cell.length_c   1.000
_cell.angle_alpha   90.00
_cell.angle_beta   90.00
_cell.angle_gamma   90.00
#
_symmetry.space_group_name_H-M   'P 1'
#
loop_
_entity.id
_entity.type
_entity.pdbx_description
1 polymer ?
#
loop_
_entity_poly.entity_id
_entity_poly.type
_entity_poly.pdbx_seq_one_letter_code
_entity_poly.pdbx_strand_id
1 'polypeptide(L)' 'MTNGIEDHRALREAVRAVLAEFPASYWRELDQARAYPEAFVQAMTRAGYMGALIPREYGGLG' A
#
# COMPACT_ATOMS: atom_id res chain seq x y z
N MET A 1 -10.01 -27.71 2.02
CA MET A 1 -10.06 -26.41 2.73
C MET A 1 -8.66 -25.84 2.85
N THR A 2 -8.10 -25.33 1.75
CA THR A 2 -6.76 -24.73 1.69
C THR A 2 -6.91 -23.35 1.07
N ASN A 3 -7.48 -22.39 1.80
CA ASN A 3 -7.72 -21.03 1.27
C ASN A 3 -7.02 -19.93 2.10
N GLY A 4 -5.93 -20.27 2.77
CA GLY A 4 -5.14 -19.31 3.55
C GLY A 4 -3.80 -18.95 2.92
N ILE A 5 -3.07 -19.92 2.38
CA ILE A 5 -1.63 -19.73 2.10
C ILE A 5 -1.36 -19.17 0.68
N GLU A 6 -2.19 -19.51 -0.30
CA GLU A 6 -2.06 -19.02 -1.69
C GLU A 6 -2.43 -17.53 -1.82
N ASP A 7 -3.43 -17.09 -1.05
CA ASP A 7 -3.92 -15.71 -1.01
C ASP A 7 -2.84 -14.73 -0.54
N HIS A 8 -2.04 -15.12 0.47
CA HIS A 8 -0.95 -14.29 0.98
C HIS A 8 0.19 -14.09 -0.04
N ARG A 9 0.38 -14.97 -1.02
CA ARG A 9 1.46 -14.79 -2.02
C ARG A 9 1.13 -13.65 -2.97
N ALA A 10 -0.06 -13.67 -3.57
CA ALA A 10 -0.51 -12.61 -4.47
C ALA A 10 -0.57 -11.25 -3.75
N LEU A 11 -1.05 -11.23 -2.51
CA LEU A 11 -1.03 -10.05 -1.66
C LEU A 11 0.40 -9.53 -1.44
N ARG A 12 1.35 -10.41 -1.07
CA ARG A 12 2.75 -10.02 -0.87
C ARG A 12 3.40 -9.49 -2.15
N GLU A 13 3.11 -10.08 -3.30
CA GLU A 13 3.63 -9.62 -4.59
C GLU A 13 3.08 -8.23 -4.94
N ALA A 14 1.78 -8.02 -4.78
CA ALA A 14 1.16 -6.72 -5.04
C ALA A 14 1.67 -5.63 -4.09
N VAL A 15 1.85 -5.91 -2.80
CA VAL A 15 2.47 -4.97 -1.84
C VAL A 15 3.93 -4.69 -2.21
N ARG A 16 4.70 -5.71 -2.64
CA ARG A 16 6.09 -5.52 -3.10
C ARG A 16 6.17 -4.65 -4.35
N ALA A 17 5.22 -4.78 -5.27
CA ALA A 17 5.17 -3.95 -6.47
C ALA A 17 5.00 -2.47 -6.11
N VAL A 18 4.09 -2.16 -5.17
CA VAL A 18 3.92 -0.78 -4.67
C VAL A 18 5.18 -0.29 -3.98
N LEU A 19 5.78 -1.09 -3.09
CA LEU A 19 7.01 -0.70 -2.38
C LEU A 19 8.20 -0.46 -3.32
N ALA A 20 8.26 -1.14 -4.46
CA ALA A 20 9.33 -0.95 -5.45
C ALA A 20 9.33 0.45 -6.07
N GLU A 21 8.17 1.13 -6.10
CA GLU A 21 8.05 2.51 -6.58
C GLU A 21 8.58 3.56 -5.57
N PHE A 22 8.80 3.16 -4.30
CA PHE A 22 9.25 4.04 -3.22
C PHE A 22 10.62 3.63 -2.66
N PRO A 23 11.71 3.87 -3.41
CA PRO A 23 13.06 3.51 -3.00
C PRO A 23 13.54 4.33 -1.79
N ALA A 24 14.68 3.95 -1.22
CA ALA A 24 15.25 4.64 -0.07
C ALA A 24 15.52 6.14 -0.30
N SER A 25 15.74 6.58 -1.56
CA SER A 25 15.89 8.01 -1.87
C SER A 25 14.61 8.80 -1.60
N TYR A 26 13.45 8.28 -2.01
CA TYR A 26 12.14 8.90 -1.75
C TYR A 26 11.95 9.18 -0.25
N TRP A 27 12.23 8.18 0.60
CA TRP A 27 12.10 8.32 2.04
C TRP A 27 13.08 9.31 2.65
N ARG A 28 14.32 9.36 2.14
CA ARG A 28 15.32 10.34 2.59
C ARG A 28 14.92 11.77 2.21
N GLU A 29 14.45 11.98 0.99
CA GLU A 29 13.97 13.29 0.53
C GLU A 29 12.75 13.75 1.34
N LEU A 30 11.83 12.82 1.62
CA LEU A 30 10.66 13.08 2.45
C LEU A 30 11.02 13.46 3.90
N ASP A 31 11.96 12.72 4.51
CA ASP A 31 12.47 13.00 5.85
C ASP A 31 13.15 14.38 5.91
N GLN A 32 14.01 14.69 4.93
CA GLN A 32 14.64 16.01 4.79
C GLN A 32 13.61 17.13 4.67
N ALA A 33 12.54 16.89 3.90
CA ALA A 33 11.46 17.84 3.72
C ALA A 33 10.48 17.90 4.90
N ARG A 34 10.59 16.97 5.88
CA ARG A 34 9.61 16.75 6.95
C ARG A 34 8.17 16.67 6.42
N ALA A 35 8.02 16.05 5.26
CA ALA A 35 6.77 16.05 4.51
C ALA A 35 5.95 14.78 4.75
N TYR A 36 4.64 14.86 4.50
CA TYR A 36 3.77 13.70 4.53
C TYR A 36 3.92 12.86 3.25
N PRO A 37 4.02 11.51 3.33
CA PRO A 37 4.22 10.64 2.17
C PRO A 37 2.95 10.47 1.32
N GLU A 38 2.41 11.56 0.78
CA GLU A 38 1.12 11.57 0.07
C GLU A 38 1.10 10.62 -1.13
N ALA A 39 2.18 10.57 -1.91
CA ALA A 39 2.30 9.68 -3.07
C ALA A 39 2.24 8.19 -2.68
N PHE A 40 2.90 7.81 -1.58
CA PHE A 40 2.87 6.44 -1.05
C PHE A 40 1.49 6.08 -0.50
N VAL A 41 0.88 6.99 0.26
CA VAL A 41 -0.46 6.82 0.82
C VAL A 41 -1.48 6.61 -0.31
N GLN A 42 -1.46 7.47 -1.33
CA GLN A 42 -2.33 7.33 -2.49
C GLN A 42 -2.09 6.02 -3.27
N ALA A 43 -0.84 5.58 -3.41
CA ALA A 43 -0.53 4.31 -4.07
C ALA A 43 -1.11 3.12 -3.29
N MET A 44 -0.96 3.12 -1.96
CA MET A 44 -1.54 2.11 -1.08
C MET A 44 -3.07 2.14 -1.06
N THR A 45 -3.68 3.33 -1.13
CA THR A 45 -5.14 3.50 -1.24
C THR A 45 -5.66 2.97 -2.58
N ARG A 46 -5.02 3.31 -3.71
CA ARG A 46 -5.40 2.77 -5.03
C ARG A 46 -5.26 1.25 -5.12
N ALA A 47 -4.25 0.70 -4.46
CA ALA A 47 -4.07 -0.75 -4.33
C ALA A 47 -5.06 -1.39 -3.34
N GLY A 48 -5.87 -0.59 -2.65
CA GLY A 48 -6.89 -1.02 -1.69
C GLY A 48 -6.35 -1.34 -0.29
N TYR A 49 -5.03 -1.37 -0.09
CA TYR A 49 -4.43 -1.82 1.17
C TYR A 49 -4.59 -0.83 2.33
N MET A 50 -5.02 0.42 2.08
CA MET A 50 -5.31 1.44 3.11
C MET A 50 -6.81 1.60 3.39
N GLY A 51 -7.56 0.50 3.49
CA GLY A 51 -9.00 0.61 3.74
C GLY A 51 -9.73 -0.70 3.99
N ALA A 52 -9.08 -1.71 4.57
CA ALA A 52 -9.74 -2.99 4.88
C ALA A 52 -10.91 -2.89 5.89
N LEU A 53 -11.10 -1.71 6.50
CA LEU A 53 -12.17 -1.39 7.47
C LEU A 53 -12.97 -0.14 7.08
N ILE A 54 -12.71 0.43 5.89
CA ILE A 54 -13.45 1.59 5.39
C ILE A 54 -14.48 1.07 4.38
N PRO A 55 -15.78 1.33 4.58
CA PRO A 55 -16.81 0.92 3.63
C PRO A 55 -16.45 1.34 2.20
N ARG A 56 -16.74 0.49 1.21
CA ARG A 56 -16.41 0.75 -0.21
C ARG A 56 -16.85 2.13 -0.72
N GLU A 57 -17.92 2.69 -0.16
CA GLU A 57 -18.44 4.01 -0.52
C GLU A 57 -17.44 5.16 -0.26
N TYR A 58 -16.39 4.92 0.53
CA TYR A 58 -15.34 5.90 0.85
C TYR A 58 -13.93 5.46 0.38
N GLY A 59 -13.83 4.46 -0.50
CA GLY A 59 -12.57 4.04 -1.12
C GLY A 59 -11.78 2.96 -0.36
N GLY A 60 -12.43 2.18 0.51
CA GLY A 60 -11.84 0.99 1.12
C GLY A 60 -12.15 -0.33 0.40
N LEU A 61 -11.54 -1.41 0.87
CA LEU A 61 -11.66 -2.77 0.31
C LEU A 61 -12.83 -3.58 0.89
N GLY A 62 -13.54 -3.06 1.91
CA GLY A 62 -14.59 -3.78 2.63
C GLY A 62 -15.45 -2.86 3.46
#